data_AF-A0A2G2L7M8-F1
#
_entry.id   AF-A0A2G2L7M8-F1
#
_cell.length_a   1.000
_cell.length_b   1.000
_cell.length_c   1.000
_cell.angle_alpha   90.00
_cell.angle_beta   90.00
_cell.angle_gamma   90.00
#
_symmetry.space_group_name_H-M   'P 1'
#
loop_
_entity.id
_entity.type
_entity.pdbx_description
1 polymer ?
#
loop_
_entity_poly.entity_id
_entity_poly.type
_entity_poly.pdbx_seq_one_letter_code
_entity_poly.pdbx_strand_id
1 'polypeptide(L)'
;MKILIAIFLMFFATVLSATDCKNENKFYSYKAAVFAEKKNKFPQALNIYCNLAYKGDHRAQYKLAKIYFNGIDGVVHKDNAIAFLWALLSNSVINSVKKENLINEITAVMEEHELELVIENNRHILENIPSGRRIDQKYSDIDLTKYLKDQKITYTGSRIKRKKGDLPSNMTIFE
;
A
#
# COMPACT_ATOMS: atom_id res chain seq x y z
N MET A 1 3.61 -38.10 27.15
CA MET A 1 3.68 -37.59 25.75
C MET A 1 2.34 -37.81 25.08
N LYS A 2 1.53 -36.75 25.04
CA LYS A 2 0.20 -36.55 24.41
C LYS A 2 -0.35 -35.36 25.23
N ILE A 3 -0.83 -34.30 24.59
CA ILE A 3 -1.11 -32.95 25.17
C ILE A 3 0.06 -31.94 25.09
N LEU A 4 0.72 -31.82 23.94
CA LEU A 4 1.46 -30.60 23.59
C LEU A 4 1.29 -30.17 22.12
N ILE A 5 0.46 -30.88 21.36
CA ILE A 5 0.20 -30.61 19.92
C ILE A 5 -1.11 -29.83 19.72
N ALA A 6 -1.91 -29.61 20.78
CA ALA A 6 -3.24 -29.01 20.66
C ALA A 6 -3.27 -27.46 20.68
N ILE A 7 -2.14 -26.78 20.83
CA ILE A 7 -2.09 -25.30 20.79
C ILE A 7 -1.57 -24.79 19.43
N PHE A 8 -0.97 -25.66 18.61
CA PHE A 8 -0.49 -25.28 17.27
C PHE A 8 -1.59 -25.32 16.19
N LEU A 9 -2.77 -25.88 16.51
CA LEU A 9 -3.93 -26.00 15.61
C LEU A 9 -5.05 -25.00 15.94
N MET A 10 -4.72 -23.82 16.48
CA MET A 10 -5.62 -22.66 16.56
C MET A 10 -5.03 -21.38 15.93
N PHE A 11 -3.99 -21.52 15.10
CA PHE A 11 -3.50 -20.43 14.23
C PHE A 11 -3.79 -20.68 12.74
N PHE A 12 -4.69 -21.62 12.43
CA PHE A 12 -5.02 -22.01 11.04
C PHE A 12 -6.28 -21.34 10.48
N ALA A 13 -6.78 -20.28 11.10
CA ALA A 13 -7.87 -19.48 10.56
C ALA A 13 -7.68 -18.01 10.95
N THR A 14 -6.88 -17.27 10.17
CA THR A 14 -6.99 -15.81 9.92
C THR A 14 -5.84 -15.25 9.08
N VAL A 15 -4.94 -16.07 8.53
CA VAL A 15 -3.95 -15.57 7.54
C VAL A 15 -4.59 -15.48 6.14
N LEU A 16 -5.74 -14.83 6.07
CA LEU A 16 -6.27 -14.23 4.85
C LEU A 16 -6.83 -12.86 5.20
N SER A 17 -5.94 -11.99 5.69
CA SER A 17 -6.08 -10.58 5.42
C SER A 17 -4.73 -10.09 4.91
N ALA A 18 -4.35 -10.60 3.74
CA ALA A 18 -3.61 -9.78 2.80
C ALA A 18 -4.53 -8.60 2.47
N THR A 19 -4.50 -7.59 3.34
CA THR A 19 -5.12 -6.28 3.25
C THR A 19 -6.07 -6.12 2.07
N ASP A 20 -7.37 -6.20 2.32
CA ASP A 20 -8.38 -5.90 1.31
C ASP A 20 -8.06 -4.53 0.71
N CYS A 21 -7.49 -4.51 -0.51
CA CYS A 21 -7.42 -3.28 -1.27
C CYS A 21 -8.85 -2.78 -1.36
N LYS A 22 -9.11 -1.53 -1.01
CA LYS A 22 -10.44 -0.97 -1.25
C LYS A 22 -10.63 -0.99 -2.76
N ASN A 23 -11.50 -1.89 -3.22
CA ASN A 23 -11.85 -2.04 -4.61
C ASN A 23 -12.70 -0.84 -5.01
N GLU A 24 -12.03 0.22 -5.43
CA GLU A 24 -12.66 1.36 -6.06
C GLU A 24 -12.79 1.04 -7.55
N ASN A 25 -14.00 1.21 -8.13
CA ASN A 25 -14.24 1.11 -9.57
C ASN A 25 -13.50 2.18 -10.40
N LYS A 26 -12.64 2.97 -9.76
CA LYS A 26 -11.85 4.04 -10.36
C LYS A 26 -10.41 3.59 -10.54
N PHE A 27 -9.91 3.76 -11.76
CA PHE A 27 -8.50 3.54 -12.05
C PHE A 27 -7.66 4.72 -11.57
N TYR A 28 -6.50 4.43 -10.97
CA TYR A 28 -5.47 5.41 -10.62
C TYR A 28 -4.12 4.95 -11.13
N SER A 29 -3.33 5.85 -11.72
CA SER A 29 -2.00 5.54 -12.24
C SER A 29 -0.98 5.33 -11.12
N TYR A 30 0.16 4.70 -11.44
CA TYR A 30 1.26 4.58 -10.49
C TYR A 30 1.78 5.96 -10.02
N LYS A 31 1.82 6.94 -10.93
CA LYS A 31 2.18 8.33 -10.60
C LYS A 31 1.23 8.96 -9.57
N ALA A 32 -0.07 8.64 -9.62
CA ALA A 32 -1.04 9.12 -8.64
C ALA A 32 -0.70 8.65 -7.22
N ALA A 33 -0.31 7.39 -7.06
CA ALA A 33 0.14 6.87 -5.77
C ALA A 33 1.42 7.56 -5.28
N VAL A 34 2.41 7.76 -6.17
CA VAL A 34 3.64 8.49 -5.84
C VAL A 34 3.34 9.92 -5.42
N PHE A 35 2.39 10.59 -6.09
CA PHE A 35 1.97 11.93 -5.73
C PHE A 35 1.27 11.96 -4.37
N ALA A 36 0.37 11.01 -4.10
CA ALA A 36 -0.30 10.89 -2.80
C ALA A 36 0.71 10.66 -1.67
N GLU A 37 1.70 9.78 -1.88
CA GLU A 37 2.82 9.56 -0.95
C GLU A 37 3.60 10.85 -0.68
N LYS A 38 3.97 11.61 -1.72
CA LYS A 38 4.64 12.91 -1.59
C LYS A 38 3.81 13.97 -0.85
N LYS A 39 2.49 13.79 -0.76
CA LYS A 39 1.56 14.65 -0.01
C LYS A 39 1.21 14.08 1.36
N ASN A 40 1.95 13.07 1.84
CA ASN A 40 1.71 12.36 3.10
C ASN A 40 0.31 11.74 3.20
N LYS A 41 -0.31 11.43 2.06
CA LYS A 41 -1.62 10.76 1.97
C LYS A 41 -1.39 9.25 1.82
N PHE A 42 -0.75 8.68 2.84
CA PHE A 42 -0.29 7.28 2.83
C PHE A 42 -1.42 6.25 2.67
N PRO A 43 -2.60 6.37 3.33
CA PRO A 43 -3.69 5.42 3.11
C PRO A 43 -4.16 5.39 1.65
N GLN A 44 -4.23 6.55 0.99
CA GLN A 44 -4.60 6.66 -0.42
C GLN A 44 -3.53 6.08 -1.33
N ALA A 45 -2.25 6.39 -1.07
CA ALA A 45 -1.13 5.85 -1.83
C ALA A 45 -1.08 4.31 -1.72
N LEU A 46 -1.21 3.78 -0.50
CA LEU A 46 -1.26 2.34 -0.22
C LEU A 46 -2.39 1.68 -0.99
N ASN A 47 -3.61 2.25 -0.95
CA ASN A 47 -4.74 1.69 -1.68
C ASN A 47 -4.50 1.64 -3.21
N ILE A 48 -3.89 2.69 -3.78
CA ILE A 48 -3.59 2.72 -5.22
C ILE A 48 -2.50 1.70 -5.56
N TYR A 49 -1.42 1.61 -4.78
CA TYR A 49 -0.39 0.60 -4.97
C TYR A 49 -0.95 -0.82 -4.86
N CYS A 50 -1.80 -1.06 -3.86
CA CYS A 50 -2.52 -2.32 -3.66
C CYS A 50 -3.28 -2.72 -4.93
N ASN A 51 -4.19 -1.87 -5.39
CA ASN A 51 -4.99 -2.14 -6.59
C ASN A 51 -4.16 -2.36 -7.86
N LEU A 52 -3.05 -1.64 -8.03
CA LEU A 52 -2.16 -1.82 -9.17
C LEU A 52 -1.34 -3.12 -9.08
N ALA A 53 -0.89 -3.48 -7.88
CA ALA A 53 -0.08 -4.67 -7.64
C ALA A 53 -0.86 -5.96 -7.93
N TYR A 54 -2.13 -6.05 -7.50
CA TYR A 54 -3.00 -7.18 -7.83
C TYR A 54 -3.33 -7.30 -9.32
N LYS A 55 -3.28 -6.19 -10.06
CA LYS A 55 -3.42 -6.19 -11.53
C LYS A 55 -2.10 -6.49 -12.26
N GLY A 56 -1.02 -6.65 -11.51
CA GLY A 56 0.30 -7.06 -11.98
C GLY A 56 1.26 -5.96 -12.34
N ASP A 57 1.04 -4.72 -11.85
CA ASP A 57 2.06 -3.68 -11.98
C ASP A 57 3.27 -4.01 -11.10
N HIS A 58 4.36 -4.42 -11.73
CA HIS A 58 5.54 -4.89 -11.00
C HIS A 58 6.21 -3.78 -10.17
N ARG A 59 5.96 -2.50 -10.49
CA ARG A 59 6.49 -1.38 -9.69
C ARG A 59 5.65 -1.20 -8.43
N ALA A 60 4.34 -1.38 -8.54
CA ALA A 60 3.44 -1.33 -7.41
C ALA A 60 3.69 -2.51 -6.45
N GLN A 61 3.92 -3.71 -6.98
CA GLN A 61 4.33 -4.88 -6.19
C GLN A 61 5.63 -4.60 -5.42
N TYR A 62 6.66 -4.09 -6.10
CA TYR A 62 7.91 -3.68 -5.43
C TYR A 62 7.67 -2.61 -4.35
N LYS A 63 6.76 -1.67 -4.60
CA LYS A 63 6.44 -0.62 -3.64
C LYS A 63 5.70 -1.15 -2.42
N LEU A 64 4.74 -2.06 -2.58
CA LEU A 64 4.08 -2.74 -1.47
C LEU A 64 5.09 -3.53 -0.64
N ALA A 65 6.01 -4.25 -1.28
CA ALA A 65 7.07 -4.98 -0.59
C ALA A 65 7.85 -4.05 0.35
N LYS A 66 8.26 -2.87 -0.13
CA LYS A 66 8.92 -1.86 0.70
C LYS A 66 8.05 -1.30 1.83
N ILE A 67 6.75 -1.11 1.57
CA ILE A 67 5.82 -0.58 2.57
C ILE A 67 5.66 -1.58 3.70
N TYR A 68 5.44 -2.87 3.40
CA TYR A 68 5.35 -3.91 4.41
C TYR A 68 6.69 -4.18 5.09
N PHE A 69 7.82 -4.05 4.39
CA PHE A 69 9.13 -4.26 5.02
C PHE A 69 9.46 -3.20 6.07
N ASN A 70 9.01 -1.96 5.87
CA ASN A 70 9.30 -0.84 6.78
C ASN A 70 8.14 -0.56 7.75
N GLY A 71 6.90 -0.85 7.36
CA GLY A 71 5.71 -0.28 7.97
C GLY A 71 5.55 1.22 7.66
N ILE A 72 4.37 1.75 7.99
CA ILE A 72 4.08 3.19 8.06
C ILE A 72 3.22 3.40 9.30
N ASP A 73 3.74 4.16 10.26
CA ASP A 73 3.07 4.41 11.55
C ASP A 73 1.63 4.87 11.38
N GLY A 74 0.71 4.21 12.09
CA GLY A 74 -0.71 4.51 12.05
C GLY A 74 -1.42 4.16 10.73
N VAL A 75 -0.74 3.53 9.78
CA VAL A 75 -1.32 3.16 8.47
C VAL A 75 -1.16 1.66 8.18
N VAL A 76 0.04 1.11 8.32
CA VAL A 76 0.32 -0.31 8.08
C VAL A 76 1.49 -0.78 8.92
N HIS A 77 1.37 -1.93 9.57
CA HIS A 77 2.45 -2.51 10.35
C HIS A 77 3.49 -3.17 9.45
N LYS A 78 4.73 -3.25 9.95
CA LYS A 78 5.77 -4.03 9.32
C LYS A 78 5.37 -5.51 9.30
N ASP A 79 5.52 -6.16 8.15
CA ASP A 79 5.28 -7.59 7.95
C ASP A 79 6.27 -8.12 6.90
N ASN A 80 7.29 -8.85 7.36
CA ASN A 80 8.34 -9.36 6.47
C ASN A 80 7.82 -10.46 5.53
N ALA A 81 6.84 -11.27 5.95
CA ALA A 81 6.29 -12.33 5.12
C ALA A 81 5.52 -11.76 3.93
N ILE A 82 4.64 -10.77 4.19
CA ILE A 82 3.92 -10.07 3.12
C ILE A 82 4.91 -9.29 2.25
N ALA A 83 5.91 -8.65 2.84
CA ALA A 83 6.96 -7.94 2.09
C ALA A 83 7.69 -8.88 1.13
N PHE A 84 8.07 -10.06 1.61
CA PHE A 84 8.79 -11.07 0.83
C PHE A 84 7.98 -11.53 -0.38
N LEU A 85 6.71 -11.87 -0.19
CA LEU A 85 5.83 -12.31 -1.29
C LEU A 85 5.68 -11.25 -2.38
N TRP A 86 5.45 -9.99 -1.99
CA TRP A 86 5.38 -8.89 -2.96
C TRP A 86 6.73 -8.62 -3.65
N ALA A 87 7.85 -8.80 -2.95
CA ALA A 87 9.18 -8.64 -3.51
C ALA A 87 9.45 -9.71 -4.58
N LEU A 88 9.16 -10.97 -4.27
CA LEU A 88 9.25 -12.10 -5.21
C LEU A 88 8.38 -11.86 -6.45
N LEU A 89 7.09 -11.53 -6.26
CA LEU A 89 6.19 -11.21 -7.37
C LEU A 89 6.73 -10.07 -8.22
N SER A 90 7.24 -9.01 -7.60
CA SER A 90 7.76 -7.85 -8.34
C SER A 90 8.93 -8.21 -9.26
N ASN A 91 9.70 -9.25 -8.91
CA ASN A 91 10.92 -9.67 -9.60
C ASN A 91 10.74 -10.96 -10.42
N SER A 92 9.54 -11.55 -10.49
CA SER A 92 9.32 -12.87 -11.10
C SER A 92 9.35 -12.88 -12.64
N VAL A 93 8.92 -11.78 -13.28
CA VAL A 93 8.90 -11.64 -14.74
C VAL A 93 9.93 -10.62 -15.23
N ILE A 94 10.09 -9.52 -14.50
CA ILE A 94 11.04 -8.44 -14.84
C ILE A 94 12.07 -8.35 -13.74
N ASN A 95 13.20 -9.02 -13.97
CA ASN A 95 14.28 -9.11 -13.01
C ASN A 95 15.04 -7.78 -12.94
N SER A 96 15.46 -7.39 -11.75
CA SER A 96 16.30 -6.20 -11.55
C SER A 96 17.11 -6.34 -10.27
N VAL A 97 18.40 -5.97 -10.34
CA VAL A 97 19.30 -5.89 -9.18
C VAL A 97 18.66 -5.16 -8.00
N LYS A 98 17.92 -4.08 -8.26
CA LYS A 98 17.24 -3.32 -7.19
C LYS A 98 16.17 -4.12 -6.46
N LYS A 99 15.43 -4.99 -7.15
CA LYS A 99 14.38 -5.82 -6.56
C LYS A 99 14.97 -7.05 -5.89
N GLU A 100 16.00 -7.62 -6.49
CA GLU A 100 16.81 -8.69 -5.91
C GLU A 100 17.46 -8.26 -4.59
N ASN A 101 18.04 -7.05 -4.53
CA ASN A 101 18.57 -6.51 -3.29
C ASN A 101 17.49 -6.41 -2.19
N LEU A 102 16.27 -6.00 -2.53
CA LEU A 102 15.17 -5.96 -1.56
C LEU A 102 14.80 -7.37 -1.08
N ILE A 103 14.78 -8.36 -1.98
CA ILE A 103 14.57 -9.76 -1.60
C ILE A 103 15.66 -10.18 -0.61
N ASN A 104 16.92 -9.91 -0.91
CA ASN A 104 18.07 -10.25 -0.06
C ASN A 104 18.02 -9.53 1.31
N GLU A 105 17.59 -8.27 1.34
CA GLU A 105 17.40 -7.49 2.57
C GLU A 105 16.30 -8.11 3.45
N ILE A 106 15.20 -8.57 2.85
CA ILE A 106 14.11 -9.23 3.58
C ILE A 106 14.55 -10.62 4.08
N THR A 107 15.23 -11.40 3.24
CA THR A 107 15.72 -12.74 3.64
C THR A 107 16.76 -12.66 4.75
N ALA A 108 17.57 -11.58 4.80
CA ALA A 108 18.57 -11.41 5.85
C ALA A 108 17.98 -11.18 7.25
N VAL A 109 16.68 -10.85 7.35
CA VAL A 109 15.99 -10.63 8.62
C VAL A 109 14.90 -11.67 8.92
N MET A 110 14.77 -12.69 8.07
CA MET A 110 13.85 -13.81 8.23
C MET A 110 14.63 -15.10 8.37
N GLU A 111 14.13 -16.04 9.17
CA GLU A 111 14.76 -17.35 9.27
C GLU A 111 14.45 -18.20 8.02
N GLU A 112 15.38 -19.07 7.61
CA GLU A 112 15.25 -19.88 6.39
C GLU A 112 13.94 -20.70 6.37
N HIS A 113 13.62 -21.35 7.50
CA HIS A 113 12.39 -22.13 7.65
C HIS A 113 11.11 -21.28 7.55
N GLU A 114 11.15 -20.00 7.95
CA GLU A 114 10.01 -19.10 7.82
C GLU A 114 9.77 -18.75 6.35
N LEU A 115 10.85 -18.53 5.58
CA LEU A 115 10.77 -18.24 4.15
C LEU A 115 10.14 -19.40 3.38
N GLU A 116 10.58 -20.64 3.66
CA GLU A 116 10.00 -21.84 3.06
C GLU A 116 8.51 -21.96 3.37
N LEU A 117 8.13 -21.79 4.64
CA LEU A 117 6.74 -21.86 5.06
C LEU A 117 5.88 -20.77 4.39
N VAL A 118 6.42 -19.55 4.26
CA VAL A 118 5.74 -18.44 3.59
C VAL A 118 5.52 -18.77 2.11
N ILE A 119 6.52 -19.29 1.40
CA ILE A 119 6.39 -19.68 -0.01
C ILE A 119 5.37 -20.81 -0.16
N GLU A 120 5.46 -21.85 0.65
CA GLU A 120 4.58 -23.02 0.53
C GLU A 120 3.12 -22.64 0.76
N ASN A 121 2.84 -21.94 1.85
CA ASN A 121 1.48 -21.56 2.21
C ASN A 121 0.86 -20.54 1.24
N ASN A 122 1.70 -19.77 0.53
CA ASN A 122 1.25 -18.71 -0.38
C ASN A 122 1.58 -18.99 -1.84
N ARG A 123 1.90 -20.24 -2.20
CA ARG A 123 2.19 -20.64 -3.59
C ARG A 123 1.10 -20.18 -4.55
N HIS A 124 -0.17 -20.34 -4.14
CA HIS A 124 -1.33 -19.90 -4.92
C HIS A 124 -1.31 -18.39 -5.23
N ILE A 125 -0.77 -17.55 -4.35
CA ILE A 125 -0.63 -16.10 -4.58
C ILE A 125 0.42 -15.86 -5.67
N LEU A 126 1.56 -16.54 -5.56
CA LEU A 126 2.68 -16.41 -6.50
C LEU A 126 2.30 -16.87 -7.92
N GLU A 127 1.42 -17.87 -8.02
CA GLU A 127 0.96 -18.43 -9.29
C GLU A 127 -0.17 -17.61 -9.93
N ASN A 128 -1.10 -17.08 -9.12
CA ASN A 128 -2.33 -16.47 -9.64
C ASN A 128 -2.29 -14.94 -9.74
N ILE A 129 -1.44 -14.25 -8.98
CA ILE A 129 -1.30 -12.80 -9.12
C ILE A 129 -0.39 -12.50 -10.33
N PRO A 130 -0.90 -11.78 -11.37
CA PRO A 130 -0.09 -11.44 -12.52
C PRO A 130 1.09 -10.54 -12.11
N SER A 131 2.17 -10.52 -12.90
CA SER A 131 3.31 -9.61 -12.71
C SER A 131 3.87 -9.14 -14.05
N GLY A 132 4.88 -8.27 -14.00
CA GLY A 132 5.63 -7.78 -15.16
C GLY A 132 4.94 -6.69 -15.98
N ARG A 133 3.74 -6.23 -15.59
CA ARG A 133 3.00 -5.22 -16.36
C ARG A 133 3.41 -3.80 -15.93
N ARG A 134 3.25 -2.84 -16.85
CA ARG A 134 3.28 -1.39 -16.56
C ARG A 134 1.92 -0.81 -16.93
N ILE A 135 1.04 -0.70 -15.94
CA ILE A 135 -0.38 -0.49 -16.21
C ILE A 135 -0.69 0.96 -16.59
N ASP A 136 0.04 1.93 -16.04
CA ASP A 136 -0.18 3.37 -16.29
C ASP A 136 0.20 3.86 -17.70
N GLN A 137 0.96 3.08 -18.49
CA GLN A 137 1.35 3.49 -19.84
C GLN A 137 0.17 3.59 -20.82
N LYS A 138 -0.99 3.03 -20.47
CA LYS A 138 -2.20 3.03 -21.30
C LYS A 138 -3.20 4.13 -20.96
N TYR A 139 -2.94 4.95 -19.94
CA TYR A 139 -3.93 5.89 -19.40
C TYR A 139 -3.39 7.32 -19.33
N SER A 140 -4.25 8.30 -19.62
CA SER A 140 -3.94 9.71 -19.47
C SER A 140 -3.76 10.08 -17.98
N ASP A 141 -2.90 11.07 -17.71
CA ASP A 141 -2.63 11.52 -16.34
C ASP A 141 -3.93 12.03 -15.68
N ILE A 142 -4.29 11.44 -14.54
CA ILE A 142 -5.46 11.87 -13.75
C ILE A 142 -5.13 13.20 -13.08
N ASP A 143 -6.05 14.17 -13.18
CA ASP A 143 -5.96 15.41 -12.41
C ASP A 143 -6.15 15.13 -10.91
N LEU A 144 -5.01 14.98 -10.24
CA LEU A 144 -4.88 14.70 -8.81
C LEU A 144 -5.29 15.88 -7.93
N THR A 145 -5.33 17.11 -8.45
CA THR A 145 -5.78 18.26 -7.66
C THR A 145 -7.27 18.18 -7.37
N LYS A 146 -8.07 17.66 -8.31
CA LYS A 146 -9.51 17.39 -8.09
C LYS A 146 -9.75 16.30 -7.04
N TYR A 147 -9.02 15.19 -7.13
CA TYR A 147 -9.15 14.06 -6.19
C TYR A 147 -8.79 14.42 -4.75
N LEU A 148 -7.72 15.20 -4.54
CA LEU A 148 -7.29 15.59 -3.20
C LEU A 148 -8.16 16.71 -2.58
N LYS A 149 -8.95 17.42 -3.40
CA LYS A 149 -9.85 18.52 -2.98
C LYS A 149 -11.20 18.02 -2.49
N ASP A 150 -11.72 16.93 -3.07
CA ASP A 150 -13.03 16.36 -2.72
C ASP A 150 -13.05 15.63 -1.38
N GLN A 151 -11.89 15.24 -0.83
CA GLN A 151 -11.79 14.68 0.54
C GLN A 151 -11.75 15.77 1.63
N LYS A 152 -12.52 16.86 1.47
CA LYS A 152 -12.64 17.90 2.50
C LYS A 152 -13.00 17.24 3.83
N ILE A 153 -12.10 17.43 4.79
CA ILE A 153 -12.20 17.08 6.21
C ILE A 153 -13.61 17.42 6.71
N THR A 154 -14.41 16.41 7.09
CA THR A 154 -15.55 16.64 7.98
C THR A 154 -14.98 17.04 9.33
N TYR A 155 -14.86 18.34 9.55
CA TYR A 155 -14.45 18.87 10.85
C TYR A 155 -15.57 18.62 11.85
N THR A 156 -15.54 17.46 12.53
CA THR A 156 -16.37 17.19 13.71
C THR A 156 -15.74 17.89 14.91
N GLY A 157 -15.90 19.21 14.94
CA GLY A 157 -15.42 20.04 16.03
C GLY A 157 -16.40 21.18 16.24
N SER A 158 -17.38 20.95 17.11
CA SER A 158 -18.26 21.99 17.63
C SER A 158 -17.42 23.15 18.18
N ARG A 159 -17.47 24.31 17.52
CA ARG A 159 -17.04 25.57 18.14
C ARG A 159 -18.11 26.64 17.95
N ILE A 160 -18.73 26.98 19.08
CA ILE A 160 -19.78 27.98 19.25
C ILE A 160 -19.21 29.40 19.02
N LYS A 161 -19.89 30.14 18.13
CA LYS A 161 -20.10 31.60 17.96
C LYS A 161 -18.98 32.63 18.22
N ARG A 162 -18.82 33.54 17.23
CA ARG A 162 -19.01 35.00 17.42
C ARG A 162 -19.84 35.55 16.25
N LYS A 163 -20.75 36.51 16.50
CA LYS A 163 -21.50 37.22 15.47
C LYS A 163 -21.04 38.69 15.42
N LYS A 164 -20.93 39.17 14.18
CA LYS A 164 -21.11 40.54 13.66
C LYS A 164 -20.02 41.58 13.98
N GLY A 165 -19.38 42.10 12.91
CA GLY A 165 -19.30 43.56 12.76
C GLY A 165 -17.97 44.22 12.44
N ASP A 166 -16.80 43.63 12.73
CA ASP A 166 -15.59 44.44 12.90
C ASP A 166 -14.35 43.73 12.30
N LEU A 167 -13.50 44.24 11.41
CA LEU A 167 -13.22 45.49 10.66
C LEU A 167 -12.10 45.09 9.62
N PRO A 168 -11.45 45.95 8.78
CA PRO A 168 -11.60 47.40 8.56
C PRO A 168 -11.74 47.83 7.07
N SER A 169 -12.07 49.11 6.87
CA SER A 169 -12.34 49.79 5.60
C SER A 169 -11.12 50.14 4.73
N ASN A 170 -9.97 49.46 4.91
CA ASN A 170 -8.68 49.87 4.33
C ASN A 170 -7.82 48.74 3.73
N MET A 171 -8.43 47.68 3.17
CA MET A 171 -7.73 46.71 2.31
C MET A 171 -8.26 46.78 0.88
N THR A 172 -7.45 47.33 -0.04
CA THR A 172 -7.71 47.48 -1.47
C THR A 172 -7.22 46.30 -2.32
N ILE A 173 -7.81 46.23 -3.52
CA ILE A 173 -7.68 45.27 -4.63
C ILE A 173 -6.25 45.21 -5.21
N PHE A 174 -5.88 44.09 -5.86
CA PHE A 174 -4.97 44.09 -7.01
C PHE A 174 -5.66 43.41 -8.21
N GLU A 175 -5.54 44.05 -9.39
CA GLU A 175 -5.97 43.53 -10.70
C GLU A 175 -5.15 42.30 -11.14
#